data_AF-A0A962ZUX5-F1
#
_entry.id   AF-A0A962ZUX5-F1
#
_cell.length_a   1.000
_cell.length_b   1.000
_cell.length_c   1.000
_cell.angle_alpha   90.00
_cell.angle_beta   90.00
_cell.angle_gamma   90.00
#
_symmetry.space_group_name_H-M   'P 1'
#
loop_
_entity.id
_entity.type
_entity.pdbx_description
1 polymer ?
#
loop_
_entity_poly.entity_id
_entity_poly.type
_entity_poly.pdbx_seq_one_letter_code
_entity_poly.pdbx_strand_id
1 'polypeptide(L)'
;MWSFFHKLGSPPWLFGIAGSILRWLLPITLVALAVGLVWGLLFTHPDFRQGNSYRIIYIHVPAAVVALAGYYVMAIAGAVSLIWKMKMADVAMKACAPIGAALTFIALVTGSIWGKPTWGTWWVWDARITSMLILLFLYLGVVALYEAYDNKEAASKACAVLSLVGTVNIPIIYKSVDWWYSLHQPASIKFT
;
A
#
# COMPACT_ATOMS: atom_id res chain seq x y z
N MET A 1 -0.57 11.52 -32.35
CA MET A 1 -0.84 11.88 -30.94
C MET A 1 -0.82 10.69 -29.97
N TRP A 2 -0.99 9.44 -30.43
CA TRP A 2 -1.03 8.24 -29.55
C TRP A 2 0.29 7.44 -29.44
N SER A 3 1.36 7.85 -30.14
CA SER A 3 2.59 7.03 -30.22
C SER A 3 3.27 6.82 -28.86
N PHE A 4 3.16 7.78 -27.95
CA PHE A 4 3.70 7.66 -26.59
C PHE A 4 2.96 6.59 -25.77
N PHE A 5 1.62 6.57 -25.81
CA PHE A 5 0.81 5.56 -25.14
C PHE A 5 1.10 4.14 -25.66
N HIS A 6 1.28 3.99 -26.97
CA HIS A 6 1.64 2.69 -27.56
C HIS A 6 3.04 2.22 -27.14
N LYS A 7 4.00 3.15 -26.95
CA LYS A 7 5.34 2.82 -26.44
C LYS A 7 5.29 2.25 -25.02
N LEU A 8 4.42 2.76 -24.15
CA LEU A 8 4.24 2.25 -22.78
C LEU A 8 3.68 0.82 -22.73
N GLY A 9 2.96 0.40 -23.79
CA GLY A 9 2.51 -0.98 -23.94
C GLY A 9 3.60 -1.96 -24.38
N SER A 10 4.75 -1.46 -24.85
CA SER A 10 5.86 -2.29 -25.32
C SER A 10 6.92 -2.47 -24.23
N PRO A 11 7.33 -3.72 -23.90
CA PRO A 11 8.28 -3.95 -22.81
C PRO A 11 9.62 -3.21 -22.95
N PRO A 12 10.32 -3.23 -24.10
CA PRO A 12 11.65 -2.59 -24.21
C PRO A 12 11.62 -1.08 -23.96
N TRP A 13 10.60 -0.39 -24.50
CA TRP A 13 10.45 1.05 -24.27
C TRP A 13 10.04 1.36 -22.85
N LEU A 14 9.10 0.61 -22.27
CA LEU A 14 8.70 0.84 -20.88
C LEU A 14 9.87 0.63 -19.93
N PHE A 15 10.64 -0.46 -20.07
CA PHE A 15 11.81 -0.71 -19.23
C PHE A 15 12.92 0.32 -19.44
N GLY A 16 13.14 0.80 -20.67
CA GLY A 16 14.12 1.87 -20.94
C GLY A 16 13.72 3.21 -20.30
N ILE A 17 12.45 3.59 -20.41
CA ILE A 17 11.90 4.81 -19.78
C ILE A 17 11.93 4.66 -18.26
N ALA A 18 11.40 3.56 -17.73
CA ALA A 18 11.35 3.29 -16.29
C ALA A 18 12.76 3.25 -15.69
N GLY A 19 13.73 2.61 -16.35
CA GLY A 19 15.12 2.58 -15.89
C GLY A 19 15.78 3.97 -15.86
N SER A 20 15.48 4.81 -16.86
CA SER A 20 15.99 6.19 -16.89
C SER A 20 15.40 7.05 -15.78
N ILE A 21 14.09 6.89 -15.51
CA ILE A 21 13.42 7.57 -14.40
C ILE A 21 13.95 7.04 -13.05
N LEU A 22 14.05 5.73 -12.89
CA LEU A 22 14.51 5.07 -11.65
C LEU A 22 15.92 5.50 -11.25
N ARG A 23 16.81 5.74 -12.23
CA ARG A 23 18.18 6.23 -11.95
C ARG A 23 18.20 7.49 -11.09
N TRP A 24 17.24 8.39 -11.29
CA TRP A 24 17.13 9.64 -10.53
C TRP A 24 16.13 9.52 -9.39
N LEU A 25 15.02 8.85 -9.62
CA LEU A 25 13.95 8.73 -8.63
C LEU A 25 14.40 7.93 -7.41
N LEU A 26 15.16 6.84 -7.60
CA LEU A 26 15.62 6.01 -6.50
C LEU A 26 16.49 6.78 -5.49
N PRO A 27 17.59 7.46 -5.87
CA PRO A 27 18.39 8.21 -4.89
C PRO A 27 17.59 9.35 -4.25
N ILE A 28 16.72 10.03 -5.00
CA ILE A 28 15.85 11.08 -4.44
C ILE A 28 14.91 10.50 -3.39
N THR A 29 14.26 9.36 -3.66
CA THR A 29 13.39 8.68 -2.71
C THR A 29 14.16 8.24 -1.47
N LEU A 30 15.36 7.66 -1.63
CA LEU A 30 16.18 7.24 -0.49
C LEU A 30 16.61 8.41 0.39
N VAL A 31 17.04 9.53 -0.23
CA VAL A 31 17.40 10.75 0.50
C VAL A 31 16.18 11.34 1.22
N ALA A 32 15.04 11.45 0.54
CA ALA A 32 13.81 11.97 1.15
C ALA A 32 13.32 11.10 2.32
N LEU A 33 13.36 9.77 2.18
CA LEU A 33 13.03 8.83 3.25
C LEU A 33 14.01 8.95 4.41
N ALA A 34 15.32 9.01 4.14
CA ALA A 34 16.33 9.14 5.18
C ALA A 34 16.17 10.45 5.97
N VAL A 35 16.02 11.58 5.27
CA VAL A 35 15.79 12.89 5.90
C VAL A 35 14.49 12.89 6.69
N GLY A 36 13.40 12.38 6.12
CA GLY A 36 12.10 12.31 6.78
C GLY A 36 12.11 11.44 8.04
N LEU A 37 12.79 10.29 8.00
CA LEU A 37 12.95 9.40 9.15
C LEU A 37 13.80 10.03 10.24
N VAL A 38 14.95 10.61 9.89
CA VAL A 38 15.85 11.29 10.83
C VAL A 38 15.13 12.46 11.50
N TRP A 39 14.48 13.31 10.71
CA TRP A 39 13.75 14.46 11.24
C TRP A 39 12.58 14.03 12.12
N GLY A 40 11.75 13.11 11.63
CA GLY A 40 10.56 12.62 12.34
C GLY A 40 10.88 11.95 13.67
N LEU A 41 11.90 11.09 13.69
CA LEU A 41 12.23 10.28 14.87
C LEU A 41 13.14 10.98 15.88
N LEU A 42 14.07 11.83 15.43
CA LEU A 42 15.05 12.44 16.34
C LEU A 42 14.66 13.85 16.77
N PHE A 43 14.14 14.67 15.85
CA PHE A 43 13.99 16.11 16.05
C PHE A 43 12.56 16.56 16.39
N THR A 44 11.53 15.76 16.13
CA THR A 44 10.15 16.13 16.48
C THR A 44 9.96 16.24 17.99
N HIS A 45 9.34 17.33 18.47
CA HIS A 45 9.01 17.47 19.88
C HIS A 45 8.08 16.34 20.37
N PRO A 46 8.22 15.88 21.62
CA PRO A 46 7.30 14.91 22.21
C PRO A 46 5.86 15.44 22.20
N ASP A 47 4.90 14.55 21.93
CA ASP A 47 3.48 14.90 22.05
C ASP A 47 3.09 15.09 23.53
N PHE A 48 2.12 15.98 23.79
CA PHE A 48 1.68 16.30 25.15
C PHE A 48 1.10 15.09 25.90
N ARG A 49 0.46 14.14 25.20
CA ARG A 49 -0.16 12.95 25.81
C ARG A 49 0.66 11.68 25.60
N GLN A 50 1.20 11.49 24.41
CA GLN A 50 1.89 10.26 24.00
C GLN A 50 3.42 10.35 24.16
N GLY A 51 3.96 11.52 24.49
CA GLY A 51 5.39 11.74 24.65
C GLY A 51 6.18 11.35 23.39
N ASN A 52 7.30 10.65 23.59
CA ASN A 52 8.14 10.17 22.48
C ASN A 52 7.49 9.05 21.65
N SER A 53 6.48 8.36 22.18
CA SER A 53 5.82 7.28 21.44
C SER A 53 5.14 7.77 20.17
N TYR A 54 4.68 9.03 20.14
CA TYR A 54 4.04 9.64 18.98
C TYR A 54 4.92 9.62 17.73
N ARG A 55 6.26 9.70 17.88
CA ARG A 55 7.19 9.81 16.76
C ARG A 55 7.12 8.63 15.78
N ILE A 56 6.60 7.47 16.20
CA ILE A 56 6.38 6.32 15.31
C ILE A 56 5.37 6.60 14.19
N ILE A 57 4.51 7.62 14.34
CA ILE A 57 3.52 8.03 13.34
C ILE A 57 4.16 8.36 11.99
N TYR A 58 5.39 8.91 11.99
CA TYR A 58 6.15 9.26 10.79
C TYR A 58 6.59 8.04 9.97
N ILE A 59 6.52 6.83 10.55
CA ILE A 59 6.70 5.56 9.84
C ILE A 59 5.33 4.94 9.57
N HIS A 60 4.51 4.81 10.61
CA HIS A 60 3.27 4.06 10.59
C HIS A 60 2.25 4.61 9.58
N VAL A 61 1.96 5.92 9.65
CA VAL A 61 0.89 6.52 8.84
C VAL A 61 1.25 6.54 7.36
N PRO A 62 2.47 6.96 6.94
CA PRO A 62 2.87 6.85 5.53
C PRO A 62 2.84 5.42 5.02
N ALA A 63 3.31 4.43 5.79
CA ALA A 63 3.26 3.03 5.40
C ALA A 63 1.81 2.55 5.16
N ALA A 64 0.89 2.90 6.07
CA ALA A 64 -0.52 2.57 5.91
C ALA A 64 -1.13 3.25 4.67
N VAL A 65 -0.93 4.56 4.48
CA VAL A 65 -1.50 5.30 3.35
C VAL A 65 -1.00 4.75 2.00
N VAL A 66 0.31 4.49 1.87
CA VAL A 66 0.88 3.94 0.64
C VAL A 66 0.42 2.49 0.41
N ALA A 67 0.24 1.70 1.48
CA ALA A 67 -0.35 0.37 1.36
C ALA A 67 -1.79 0.40 0.84
N LEU A 68 -2.64 1.35 1.26
CA LEU A 68 -3.99 1.51 0.70
C LEU A 68 -3.95 1.97 -0.76
N ALA A 69 -3.12 2.98 -1.06
CA ALA A 69 -2.98 3.51 -2.41
C ALA A 69 -2.42 2.46 -3.39
N GLY A 70 -1.46 1.64 -2.95
CA GLY A 70 -0.91 0.54 -3.74
C GLY A 70 -1.99 -0.47 -4.16
N TYR A 71 -3.00 -0.70 -3.32
CA TYR A 71 -4.04 -1.67 -3.62
C TYR A 71 -4.99 -1.11 -4.70
N TYR A 72 -5.28 0.20 -4.67
CA TYR A 72 -5.97 0.87 -5.77
C TYR A 72 -5.18 0.79 -7.07
N VAL A 73 -3.86 0.98 -7.03
CA VAL A 73 -3.00 0.83 -8.22
C VAL A 73 -3.10 -0.60 -8.78
N MET A 74 -3.06 -1.62 -7.92
CA MET A 74 -3.27 -3.01 -8.34
C MET A 74 -4.64 -3.25 -8.95
N ALA A 75 -5.70 -2.72 -8.33
CA ALA A 75 -7.07 -2.88 -8.82
C ALA A 75 -7.27 -2.21 -10.19
N ILE A 76 -6.74 -0.99 -10.36
CA ILE A 76 -6.76 -0.27 -11.64
C ILE A 76 -5.96 -1.05 -12.69
N ALA A 77 -4.76 -1.53 -12.34
CA ALA A 77 -3.97 -2.36 -13.24
C ALA A 77 -4.69 -3.66 -13.62
N GLY A 78 -5.36 -4.31 -12.67
CA GLY A 78 -6.22 -5.48 -12.91
C GLY A 78 -7.39 -5.16 -13.84
N ALA A 79 -8.08 -4.04 -13.63
CA ALA A 79 -9.14 -3.56 -14.54
C ALA A 79 -8.60 -3.36 -15.97
N VAL A 80 -7.45 -2.68 -16.07
CA VAL A 80 -6.83 -2.37 -17.35
C VAL A 80 -6.43 -3.66 -18.08
N SER A 81 -5.89 -4.63 -17.35
CA SER A 81 -5.58 -5.94 -17.88
C SER A 81 -6.82 -6.67 -18.40
N LEU A 82 -7.91 -6.73 -17.63
CA LEU A 82 -9.10 -7.48 -18.05
C LEU A 82 -9.83 -6.85 -19.23
N ILE A 83 -9.96 -5.51 -19.23
CA ILE A 83 -10.73 -4.78 -20.24
C ILE A 83 -9.93 -4.62 -21.53
N TRP A 84 -8.68 -4.15 -21.44
CA TRP A 84 -7.86 -3.82 -22.61
C TRP A 84 -6.80 -4.89 -22.95
N LYS A 85 -6.70 -5.96 -22.15
CA LYS A 85 -5.76 -7.08 -22.38
C LYS A 85 -4.30 -6.59 -22.48
N MET A 86 -3.96 -5.55 -21.73
CA MET A 86 -2.62 -4.95 -21.73
C MET A 86 -1.67 -5.76 -20.85
N LYS A 87 -0.72 -6.48 -21.45
CA LYS A 87 0.27 -7.29 -20.74
C LYS A 87 1.09 -6.50 -19.71
N MET A 88 1.37 -5.22 -19.96
CA MET A 88 2.11 -4.38 -19.01
C MET A 88 1.32 -4.05 -17.74
N ALA A 89 -0.01 -4.07 -17.81
CA ALA A 89 -0.86 -3.90 -16.63
C ALA A 89 -0.75 -5.10 -15.68
N ASP A 90 -0.65 -6.33 -16.22
CA ASP A 90 -0.35 -7.53 -15.42
C ASP A 90 0.98 -7.42 -14.69
N VAL A 91 2.01 -6.93 -15.39
CA VAL A 91 3.34 -6.75 -14.80
C VAL A 91 3.28 -5.72 -13.67
N ALA A 92 2.60 -4.60 -13.89
CA ALA A 92 2.44 -3.56 -12.86
C ALA A 92 1.71 -4.08 -11.61
N MET A 93 0.61 -4.81 -11.80
CA MET A 93 -0.15 -5.42 -10.70
C MET A 93 0.72 -6.37 -9.87
N LYS A 94 1.47 -7.26 -10.54
CA LYS A 94 2.36 -8.23 -9.89
C LYS A 94 3.52 -7.57 -9.15
N ALA A 95 4.12 -6.54 -9.75
CA ALA A 95 5.21 -5.80 -9.12
C ALA A 95 4.75 -5.00 -7.89
N CYS A 96 3.50 -4.51 -7.90
CA CYS A 96 2.95 -3.76 -6.78
C CYS A 96 2.61 -4.64 -5.57
N ALA A 97 2.17 -5.88 -5.79
CA ALA A 97 1.72 -6.79 -4.74
C ALA A 97 2.73 -7.00 -3.57
N PRO A 98 4.00 -7.36 -3.80
CA PRO A 98 4.96 -7.55 -2.71
C PRO A 98 5.32 -6.25 -2.00
N ILE A 99 5.34 -5.11 -2.70
CA ILE A 99 5.61 -3.80 -2.11
C ILE A 99 4.47 -3.41 -1.16
N GLY A 100 3.22 -3.57 -1.61
CA GLY A 100 2.04 -3.33 -0.81
C GLY A 100 1.94 -4.27 0.41
N ALA A 101 2.29 -5.55 0.24
CA ALA A 101 2.39 -6.51 1.34
C ALA A 101 3.38 -6.04 2.41
N ALA A 102 4.60 -5.65 1.99
CA ALA A 102 5.65 -5.18 2.90
C ALA A 102 5.22 -3.93 3.68
N LEU A 103 4.60 -2.94 2.99
CA LEU A 103 4.12 -1.72 3.64
C LEU A 103 2.95 -1.98 4.58
N THR A 104 2.04 -2.89 4.23
CA THR A 104 0.94 -3.31 5.11
C THR A 104 1.48 -4.00 6.36
N PHE A 105 2.48 -4.87 6.20
CA PHE A 105 3.15 -5.52 7.32
C PHE A 105 3.85 -4.50 8.23
N ILE A 106 4.61 -3.55 7.65
CA ILE A 106 5.23 -2.45 8.41
C ILE A 106 4.16 -1.67 9.17
N ALA A 107 3.03 -1.33 8.54
CA ALA A 107 1.93 -0.62 9.20
C ALA A 107 1.36 -1.41 10.37
N LEU A 108 1.13 -2.72 10.23
CA LEU A 108 0.63 -3.59 11.32
C LEU A 108 1.63 -3.67 12.50
N VAL A 109 2.91 -3.90 12.20
CA VAL A 109 3.96 -4.00 13.24
C VAL A 109 4.14 -2.68 13.97
N THR A 110 4.31 -1.59 13.22
CA THR A 110 4.48 -0.25 13.82
C THR A 110 3.24 0.21 14.57
N GLY A 111 2.04 -0.15 14.09
CA GLY A 111 0.78 0.12 14.78
C GLY A 111 0.67 -0.63 16.11
N SER A 112 1.10 -1.90 16.13
CA SER A 112 1.16 -2.71 17.35
C SER A 112 2.14 -2.13 18.38
N ILE A 113 3.34 -1.74 17.93
CA ILE A 113 4.36 -1.07 18.77
C ILE A 113 3.85 0.25 19.33
N TRP A 114 3.16 1.04 18.51
CA TRP A 114 2.54 2.30 18.96
C TRP A 114 1.39 2.05 19.95
N GLY A 115 0.65 0.97 19.76
CA GLY A 115 -0.54 0.70 20.54
C GLY A 115 -0.26 0.29 21.97
N LYS A 116 0.85 -0.41 22.24
CA LYS A 116 1.19 -0.82 23.60
C LYS A 116 1.34 0.34 24.59
N PRO A 117 2.15 1.37 24.33
CA PRO A 117 2.28 2.52 25.25
C PRO A 117 1.05 3.45 25.22
N THR A 118 0.33 3.53 24.10
CA THR A 118 -0.77 4.49 23.93
C THR A 118 -2.11 3.98 24.48
N TRP A 119 -2.43 2.72 24.23
CA TRP A 119 -3.72 2.10 24.58
C TRP A 119 -3.58 0.84 25.46
N GLY A 120 -2.36 0.49 25.89
CA GLY A 120 -2.11 -0.61 26.82
C GLY A 120 -2.07 -2.01 26.19
N THR A 121 -2.34 -2.14 24.89
CA THR A 121 -2.44 -3.42 24.18
C THR A 121 -1.72 -3.41 22.83
N TRP A 122 -1.20 -4.57 22.42
CA TRP A 122 -0.54 -4.78 21.13
C TRP A 122 -1.55 -5.03 20.00
N TRP A 123 -2.73 -5.54 20.33
CA TRP A 123 -3.75 -5.93 19.36
C TRP A 123 -5.14 -5.83 19.96
N VAL A 124 -6.09 -5.42 19.12
CA VAL A 124 -7.52 -5.57 19.35
C VAL A 124 -8.16 -5.96 18.02
N TRP A 125 -9.23 -6.75 18.09
CA TRP A 125 -10.00 -7.16 16.92
C TRP A 125 -11.01 -6.07 16.51
N ASP A 126 -10.52 -4.85 16.33
CA ASP A 126 -11.34 -3.74 15.83
C ASP A 126 -11.45 -3.76 14.29
N ALA A 127 -12.39 -2.99 13.74
CA ALA A 127 -12.63 -2.97 12.31
C ALA A 127 -11.40 -2.51 11.51
N ARG A 128 -10.59 -1.60 12.05
CA ARG A 128 -9.44 -1.01 11.34
C ARG A 128 -8.26 -1.97 11.24
N ILE A 129 -7.80 -2.49 12.37
CA ILE A 129 -6.61 -3.35 12.39
C ILE A 129 -6.94 -4.69 11.74
N THR A 130 -8.17 -5.21 11.95
CA THR A 130 -8.62 -6.43 11.27
C THR A 130 -8.69 -6.25 9.75
N SER A 131 -9.24 -5.13 9.25
CA SER A 131 -9.28 -4.88 7.80
C SER A 131 -7.89 -4.61 7.20
N MET A 132 -6.96 -4.03 7.97
CA MET A 132 -5.54 -3.94 7.57
C MET A 132 -4.86 -5.31 7.52
N LEU A 133 -5.19 -6.24 8.42
CA LEU A 133 -4.72 -7.62 8.34
C LEU A 133 -5.29 -8.36 7.13
N ILE A 134 -6.57 -8.17 6.84
CA ILE A 134 -7.21 -8.68 5.62
C ILE A 134 -6.50 -8.12 4.39
N LEU A 135 -6.13 -6.82 4.39
CA LEU A 135 -5.37 -6.22 3.29
C LEU A 135 -4.02 -6.92 3.07
N LEU A 136 -3.30 -7.26 4.14
CA LEU A 136 -2.05 -8.02 4.05
C LEU A 136 -2.29 -9.37 3.36
N PHE A 137 -3.33 -10.10 3.76
CA PHE A 137 -3.68 -11.38 3.14
C PHE A 137 -4.15 -11.23 1.70
N LEU A 138 -4.83 -10.15 1.34
CA LEU A 138 -5.19 -9.89 -0.06
C LEU A 138 -3.94 -9.69 -0.93
N TYR A 139 -2.97 -8.92 -0.46
CA TYR A 139 -1.69 -8.77 -1.16
C TYR A 139 -0.93 -10.08 -1.32
N LEU A 140 -0.77 -10.83 -0.22
CA LEU A 140 -0.13 -12.16 -0.25
C LEU A 140 -0.92 -13.15 -1.11
N GLY A 141 -2.24 -13.05 -1.11
CA GLY A 141 -3.15 -13.82 -1.94
C GLY A 141 -2.88 -13.60 -3.42
N VAL A 142 -2.67 -12.36 -3.87
CA VAL A 142 -2.29 -12.08 -5.27
C VAL A 142 -0.93 -12.70 -5.62
N VAL A 143 0.06 -12.58 -4.74
CA VAL A 143 1.39 -13.20 -4.96
C VAL A 143 1.27 -14.73 -5.07
N ALA A 144 0.61 -15.36 -4.10
CA ALA A 144 0.42 -16.80 -4.04
C ALA A 144 -0.42 -17.33 -5.22
N LEU A 145 -1.49 -16.63 -5.58
CA LEU A 145 -2.38 -17.00 -6.69
C LEU A 145 -1.66 -16.99 -8.03
N TYR A 146 -0.72 -16.05 -8.22
CA TYR A 146 0.07 -16.00 -9.44
C TYR A 146 1.04 -17.18 -9.58
N GLU A 147 1.63 -17.61 -8.46
CA GLU A 147 2.56 -18.74 -8.42
C GLU A 147 1.83 -20.09 -8.49
N ALA A 148 0.64 -20.20 -7.92
CA ALA A 148 -0.15 -21.44 -7.88
C ALA A 148 -0.66 -21.92 -9.25
N TYR A 149 -0.75 -21.03 -10.25
CA TYR A 149 -1.20 -21.37 -11.59
C TYR A 149 -0.02 -21.64 -12.54
N ASP A 150 -0.09 -22.77 -13.25
CA ASP A 150 0.83 -23.08 -14.36
C ASP A 150 0.57 -22.17 -15.57
N ASN A 151 -0.70 -22.01 -15.93
CA ASN A 151 -1.09 -21.09 -17.00
C ASN A 151 -1.05 -19.64 -16.50
N LYS A 152 0.00 -18.90 -16.89
CA LYS A 152 0.20 -17.51 -16.46
C LYS A 152 -0.85 -16.53 -16.97
N GLU A 153 -1.56 -16.82 -18.05
CA GLU A 153 -2.69 -15.98 -18.49
C GLU A 153 -3.90 -16.18 -17.56
N ALA A 154 -4.21 -17.42 -17.19
CA ALA A 154 -5.24 -17.71 -16.21
C ALA A 154 -4.89 -17.11 -14.83
N ALA A 155 -3.62 -17.21 -14.43
CA ALA A 155 -3.08 -16.60 -13.22
C ALA A 155 -3.30 -15.08 -13.19
N SER A 156 -2.92 -14.38 -14.26
CA SER A 156 -3.13 -12.92 -14.40
C SER A 156 -4.61 -12.54 -14.26
N LYS A 157 -5.52 -13.27 -14.92
CA LYS A 157 -6.97 -13.01 -14.82
C LYS A 157 -7.49 -13.21 -13.40
N ALA A 158 -7.09 -14.29 -12.74
CA ALA A 158 -7.48 -14.57 -11.35
C ALA A 158 -6.96 -13.48 -10.39
N CYS A 159 -5.70 -13.07 -10.54
CA CYS A 159 -5.11 -11.97 -9.77
C CYS A 159 -5.82 -10.63 -9.99
N ALA A 160 -6.21 -10.34 -11.23
CA ALA A 160 -6.94 -9.12 -11.57
C ALA A 160 -8.33 -9.09 -10.93
N VAL A 161 -9.05 -10.21 -10.95
CA VAL A 161 -10.35 -10.35 -10.27
C VAL A 161 -10.19 -10.19 -8.77
N LEU A 162 -9.20 -10.84 -8.15
CA LEU A 162 -8.93 -10.70 -6.71
C LEU A 162 -8.60 -9.24 -6.33
N SER A 163 -7.78 -8.56 -7.13
CA SER A 163 -7.42 -7.16 -6.90
C SER A 163 -8.63 -6.24 -6.99
N LEU A 164 -9.53 -6.47 -7.96
CA LEU A 164 -10.77 -5.71 -8.11
C LEU A 164 -11.73 -5.94 -6.93
N VAL A 165 -12.04 -7.19 -6.61
CA VAL A 165 -12.98 -7.54 -5.53
C VAL A 165 -12.44 -7.07 -4.18
N GLY A 166 -11.15 -7.28 -3.92
CA GLY A 166 -10.51 -6.86 -2.67
C GLY A 166 -10.49 -5.34 -2.46
N THR A 167 -10.75 -4.54 -3.49
CA THR A 167 -10.84 -3.07 -3.37
C THR A 167 -11.94 -2.64 -2.41
N VAL A 168 -12.99 -3.47 -2.24
CA VAL A 168 -14.05 -3.26 -1.25
C VAL A 168 -13.50 -3.12 0.18
N ASN A 169 -12.36 -3.73 0.47
CA ASN A 169 -11.71 -3.62 1.78
C ASN A 169 -11.15 -2.20 2.05
N ILE A 170 -10.79 -1.44 1.00
CA ILE A 170 -10.16 -0.12 1.18
C ILE A 170 -11.11 0.92 1.81
N PRO A 171 -12.37 1.08 1.33
CA PRO A 171 -13.36 1.89 2.03
C PRO A 171 -13.61 1.45 3.47
N ILE A 172 -13.61 0.13 3.74
CA ILE A 172 -13.80 -0.40 5.10
C ILE A 172 -12.67 0.08 6.01
N ILE A 173 -11.41 -0.01 5.58
CA ILE A 173 -10.27 0.49 6.35
C ILE A 173 -10.41 2.00 6.57
N TYR A 174 -10.65 2.77 5.51
CA TYR A 174 -10.69 4.24 5.59
C TYR A 174 -11.83 4.72 6.50
N LYS A 175 -13.04 4.19 6.29
CA LYS A 175 -14.26 4.55 7.04
C LYS A 175 -14.42 3.81 8.36
N SER A 176 -13.53 2.89 8.72
CA SER A 176 -13.59 2.15 9.99
C SER A 176 -13.74 3.06 11.22
N VAL A 177 -13.11 4.24 11.22
CA VAL A 177 -13.19 5.22 12.32
C VAL A 177 -14.48 6.02 12.35
N ASP A 178 -15.16 6.13 11.21
CA ASP A 178 -16.46 6.80 11.10
C ASP A 178 -17.60 5.83 11.42
N TRP A 179 -17.45 4.55 11.05
CA TRP A 179 -18.48 3.52 11.17
C TRP A 179 -18.49 2.80 12.52
N TRP A 180 -17.32 2.67 13.19
CA TRP A 180 -17.22 2.00 14.49
C TRP A 180 -16.47 2.83 15.51
N TYR A 181 -16.92 2.75 16.77
CA TYR A 181 -16.15 3.21 17.91
C TYR A 181 -14.91 2.34 18.07
N SER A 182 -13.72 2.93 17.89
CA SER A 182 -12.43 2.22 17.99
C SER A 182 -11.42 3.03 18.79
N LEU A 183 -10.26 2.45 19.06
CA LEU A 183 -9.14 3.15 19.70
C LEU A 183 -8.56 4.28 18.81
N HIS A 184 -8.87 4.25 17.52
CA HIS A 184 -8.33 5.16 16.53
C HIS A 184 -9.14 6.45 16.47
N GLN A 185 -8.42 7.56 16.42
CA GLN A 185 -9.06 8.87 16.26
C GLN A 185 -9.54 9.08 14.82
N PRO A 186 -10.63 9.85 14.61
CA PRO A 186 -11.06 10.26 13.29
C PRO A 186 -9.98 11.04 12.53
N ALA A 187 -10.08 11.07 11.21
CA ALA A 187 -9.12 11.77 10.35
C ALA A 187 -9.05 13.28 10.69
N SER A 188 -7.83 13.80 10.86
CA SER A 188 -7.60 15.23 11.10
C SER A 188 -7.81 16.10 9.85
N ILE A 189 -7.67 15.51 8.65
CA ILE A 189 -7.92 16.17 7.36
C ILE A 189 -9.28 15.71 6.85
N LYS A 190 -10.21 16.64 6.71
CA LYS A 190 -11.54 16.40 6.11
C LYS A 190 -11.59 17.07 4.74
N PHE A 191 -11.97 16.31 3.71
CA PHE A 191 -12.36 16.86 2.42
C PHE A 191 -13.88 17.02 2.44
N THR A 192 -14.35 18.17 2.94
CA THR A 192 -15.74 18.62 2.89
C THR A 192 -15.78 19.92 2.12
#